data_AF-A0AB38CZA0-F1
#
_entry.id   AF-A0AB38CZA0-F1
#
_cell.length_a   1.000
_cell.length_b   1.000
_cell.length_c   1.000
_cell.angle_alpha   90.00
_cell.angle_beta   90.00
_cell.angle_gamma   90.00
#
_symmetry.space_group_name_H-M   'P 1'
#
loop_
_entity.id
_entity.type
_entity.pdbx_description
1 polymer ?
#
loop_
_entity_poly.entity_id
_entity_poly.type
_entity_poly.pdbx_seq_one_letter_code
_entity_poly.pdbx_strand_id
1 'polypeptide(L)'
;MVADPPWRYENTSSRGAAENHYPTMSTEELCELQVVPEHAARDSHLYLWTTNSHLADGLKVMGAWGFEYKTSLVWVKLQMGMGNYFRGSTELVLFGVRGGLPTLRRDVRNHFTAPRRAHSQKPREFLELVIASSPGPYLELFARCSGDTDCACSKCLFGWAVWGHQAGENPSHDGLETRHTRPLCGRCGQVVPRPRRGPSGTWCSAACRTAAWRDRQTG
;
A
#
# COMPACT_ATOMS: atom_id res chain seq x y z
N MET A 1 2.93 4.03 5.57
CA MET A 1 3.55 4.24 4.25
C MET A 1 3.14 3.12 3.32
N VAL A 2 2.97 3.45 2.04
CA VAL A 2 2.83 2.50 0.92
C VAL A 2 4.02 2.72 0.01
N ALA A 3 4.61 1.66 -0.54
CA ALA A 3 5.70 1.77 -1.51
C ALA A 3 5.52 0.77 -2.64
N ASP A 4 5.76 1.21 -3.88
CA ASP A 4 5.79 0.38 -5.07
C ASP A 4 7.12 0.54 -5.82
N PRO A 5 8.20 -0.10 -5.34
CA PRO A 5 9.54 0.16 -5.87
C PRO A 5 9.70 -0.24 -7.34
N PRO A 6 10.49 0.52 -8.12
CA PRO A 6 10.80 0.19 -9.51
C PRO A 6 11.91 -0.86 -9.59
N TRP A 7 11.60 -2.10 -9.20
CA TRP A 7 12.57 -3.20 -9.14
C TRP A 7 13.33 -3.42 -10.46
N ARG A 8 14.66 -3.45 -10.42
CA ARG A 8 15.51 -3.83 -11.55
C ARG A 8 15.54 -5.36 -11.68
N TYR A 9 15.15 -5.88 -12.85
CA TYR A 9 15.22 -7.31 -13.14
C TYR A 9 16.59 -7.67 -13.73
N GLU A 10 17.23 -8.72 -13.24
CA GLU A 10 18.53 -9.19 -13.76
C GLU A 10 18.41 -9.88 -15.13
N ASN A 11 17.23 -10.40 -15.48
CA ASN A 11 17.06 -11.27 -16.64
C ASN A 11 16.75 -10.48 -17.93
N THR A 12 17.78 -10.28 -18.75
CA THR A 12 17.74 -9.57 -20.04
C THR A 12 17.09 -10.36 -21.18
N SER A 13 16.83 -11.66 -20.98
CA SER A 13 16.36 -12.58 -22.04
C SER A 13 14.86 -12.45 -22.37
N SER A 14 14.04 -12.04 -21.40
CA SER A 14 12.71 -11.50 -21.68
C SER A 14 12.86 -9.99 -21.73
N ARG A 15 12.70 -9.37 -22.90
CA ARG A 15 12.54 -7.91 -23.02
C ARG A 15 11.34 -7.47 -22.17
N GLY A 16 11.57 -7.28 -20.88
CA GLY A 16 10.59 -6.91 -19.88
C GLY A 16 10.39 -5.41 -19.98
N ALA A 17 9.20 -5.00 -20.38
CA ALA A 17 8.81 -3.63 -20.69
C ALA A 17 9.04 -2.56 -19.60
N ALA A 18 9.60 -2.90 -18.42
CA ALA A 18 9.78 -1.97 -17.30
C ALA A 18 10.87 -0.91 -17.56
N GLU A 19 12.06 -1.30 -18.04
CA GLU A 19 13.18 -0.36 -18.29
C GLU A 19 12.88 0.64 -19.41
N ASN A 20 11.97 0.31 -20.33
CA ASN A 20 11.59 1.18 -21.44
C ASN A 20 10.66 2.35 -21.03
N HIS A 21 10.21 2.40 -19.78
CA HIS A 21 9.19 3.37 -19.34
C HIS A 21 9.58 4.21 -18.11
N TYR A 22 10.51 3.77 -17.25
CA TYR A 22 11.02 4.54 -16.11
C TYR A 22 12.35 3.94 -15.57
N PRO A 23 13.21 4.74 -14.90
CA PRO A 23 14.42 4.25 -14.27
C PRO A 23 14.10 3.18 -13.21
N THR A 24 14.83 2.06 -13.24
CA THR A 24 14.75 0.97 -12.25
C THR A 24 15.86 1.09 -11.22
N MET A 25 15.61 0.59 -10.01
CA MET A 25 16.55 0.59 -8.89
C MET A 25 16.94 -0.83 -8.50
N SER A 26 18.22 -1.04 -8.14
CA SER A 26 18.69 -2.27 -7.52
C SER A 26 18.19 -2.39 -6.08
N THR A 27 18.27 -3.59 -5.51
CA THR A 27 17.92 -3.83 -4.12
C THR A 27 18.75 -2.98 -3.17
N GLU A 28 20.04 -2.79 -3.47
CA GLU A 28 20.98 -1.97 -2.69
C GLU A 28 20.57 -0.50 -2.71
N GLU A 29 20.30 0.05 -3.90
CA GLU A 29 19.81 1.43 -4.05
C GLU A 29 18.50 1.64 -3.29
N LEU A 30 17.61 0.64 -3.28
CA LEU A 30 16.36 0.70 -2.53
C LEU A 30 16.59 0.63 -1.01
N CYS A 31 17.51 -0.19 -0.53
CA CYS A 31 17.87 -0.29 0.88
C CYS A 31 18.45 1.03 1.43
N GLU A 32 19.16 1.80 0.60
CA GLU A 32 19.83 3.05 0.98
C GLU A 32 18.92 4.29 0.93
N LEU A 33 17.66 4.16 0.52
CA LEU A 33 16.72 5.28 0.40
C LEU A 33 16.44 6.00 1.72
N GLN A 34 16.89 7.26 1.81
CA GLN A 34 16.76 8.09 3.02
C GLN A 34 15.36 8.65 3.26
N VAL A 35 14.50 8.69 2.24
CA VAL A 35 13.10 9.14 2.38
C VAL A 35 12.35 8.36 3.48
N VAL A 36 12.73 7.09 3.71
CA VAL A 36 12.07 6.26 4.71
C VAL A 36 12.47 6.63 6.14
N PRO A 37 13.76 6.65 6.54
CA PRO A 37 14.14 7.16 7.85
C PRO A 37 13.74 8.63 8.08
N GLU A 38 13.67 9.47 7.05
CA GLU A 38 13.28 10.88 7.16
C GLU A 38 11.78 11.08 7.50
N HIS A 39 10.89 10.25 6.95
CA HIS A 39 9.43 10.46 7.07
C HIS A 39 8.68 9.37 7.85
N ALA A 40 9.28 8.20 8.08
CA ALA A 40 8.63 7.13 8.82
C ALA A 40 8.61 7.42 10.33
N ALA A 41 7.41 7.59 10.89
CA ALA A 41 7.22 7.72 12.33
C ALA A 41 7.74 6.48 13.10
N ARG A 42 8.10 6.68 14.37
CA ARG A 42 8.55 5.63 15.29
C ARG A 42 7.61 4.42 15.32
N ASP A 43 6.30 4.68 15.39
CA ASP A 43 5.24 3.68 15.31
C ASP A 43 4.51 3.85 13.98
N SER A 44 4.77 2.96 13.02
CA SER A 44 4.20 3.07 11.67
C SER A 44 4.07 1.74 10.97
N HIS A 45 3.20 1.69 9.96
CA HIS A 45 3.05 0.54 9.06
C HIS A 45 3.72 0.82 7.72
N LEU A 46 4.26 -0.23 7.12
CA LEU A 46 4.73 -0.27 5.74
C LEU A 46 3.93 -1.31 4.96
N TYR A 47 3.39 -0.90 3.82
CA TYR A 47 2.83 -1.78 2.80
C TYR A 47 3.73 -1.70 1.57
N LEU A 48 4.53 -2.74 1.35
CA LEU A 48 5.56 -2.77 0.30
C LEU A 48 5.12 -3.72 -0.81
N TRP A 49 4.79 -3.18 -1.98
CA TRP A 49 4.51 -3.99 -3.16
C TRP A 49 5.77 -4.71 -3.62
N THR A 50 5.63 -6.00 -3.93
CA THR A 50 6.69 -6.81 -4.52
C THR A 50 6.12 -7.71 -5.60
N THR A 51 6.97 -8.07 -6.55
CA THR A 51 6.66 -9.14 -7.49
C THR A 51 7.12 -10.49 -6.93
N ASN A 52 6.65 -11.58 -7.55
CA ASN A 52 7.03 -12.93 -7.12
C ASN A 52 8.55 -13.18 -7.21
N SER A 53 9.23 -12.55 -8.17
CA SER A 53 10.69 -12.67 -8.33
C SER A 53 11.47 -11.85 -7.28
N HIS A 54 10.93 -10.72 -6.83
CA HIS A 54 11.60 -9.82 -5.88
C HIS A 54 11.14 -10.05 -4.44
N LEU A 55 10.45 -11.15 -4.13
CA LEU A 55 9.95 -11.40 -2.77
C LEU A 55 11.07 -11.35 -1.72
N ALA A 56 12.20 -11.99 -2.01
CA ALA A 56 13.36 -11.98 -1.11
C ALA A 56 13.95 -10.56 -0.95
N ASP A 57 14.02 -9.80 -2.05
CA ASP A 57 14.52 -8.43 -2.04
C ASP A 57 13.58 -7.47 -1.32
N GLY A 58 12.27 -7.64 -1.47
CA GLY A 58 11.26 -6.92 -0.70
C GLY A 58 11.43 -7.10 0.80
N LEU A 59 11.75 -8.31 1.27
CA LEU A 59 12.03 -8.57 2.69
C LEU A 59 13.33 -7.88 3.15
N LYS A 60 14.38 -7.88 2.32
CA LYS A 60 15.64 -7.17 2.61
C LYS A 60 15.40 -5.66 2.72
N VAL A 61 14.72 -5.07 1.74
CA VAL A 61 14.38 -3.63 1.70
C VAL A 61 13.53 -3.25 2.90
N MET A 62 12.51 -4.04 3.23
CA MET A 62 11.68 -3.83 4.42
C MET A 62 12.52 -3.79 5.71
N GLY A 63 13.46 -4.72 5.87
CA GLY A 63 14.39 -4.77 6.99
C GLY A 63 15.34 -3.59 7.05
N ALA A 64 15.94 -3.21 5.91
CA ALA A 64 16.83 -2.05 5.80
C ALA A 64 16.11 -0.74 6.16
N TRP A 65 14.83 -0.63 5.78
CA TRP A 65 13.95 0.46 6.16
C TRP A 65 13.47 0.38 7.62
N GLY A 66 13.94 -0.57 8.43
CA GLY A 66 13.62 -0.67 9.86
C GLY A 66 12.17 -1.08 10.14
N PHE A 67 11.53 -1.84 9.24
CA PHE A 67 10.23 -2.44 9.47
C PHE A 67 10.38 -3.94 9.68
N GLU A 68 9.73 -4.48 10.70
CA GLU A 68 9.66 -5.92 10.92
C GLU A 68 8.50 -6.50 10.11
N TYR A 69 8.79 -7.48 9.25
CA TYR A 69 7.77 -8.19 8.49
C TYR A 69 6.80 -8.94 9.42
N LYS A 70 5.49 -8.81 9.17
CA LYS A 70 4.44 -9.50 9.94
C LYS A 70 3.62 -10.47 9.10
N THR A 71 3.21 -10.06 7.91
CA THR A 71 2.39 -10.87 6.99
C THR A 71 2.44 -10.28 5.59
N SER A 72 1.87 -10.97 4.60
CA SER A 72 1.57 -10.41 3.28
C SER A 72 0.08 -10.22 3.07
N LEU A 73 -0.29 -9.30 2.19
CA LEU A 73 -1.57 -9.23 1.52
C LEU A 73 -1.39 -9.67 0.07
N VAL A 74 -2.40 -10.33 -0.50
CA VAL A 74 -2.38 -10.82 -1.88
C VAL A 74 -3.44 -10.09 -2.71
N TRP A 75 -3.02 -9.36 -3.73
CA TRP A 75 -3.93 -8.88 -4.76
C TRP A 75 -4.20 -10.02 -5.74
N VAL A 76 -5.43 -10.54 -5.74
CA VAL A 76 -5.91 -11.53 -6.71
C VAL A 76 -6.46 -10.81 -7.93
N LYS A 77 -5.85 -11.07 -9.09
CA LYS A 77 -6.31 -10.58 -10.39
C LYS A 77 -7.30 -11.58 -10.97
N LEU A 78 -8.40 -11.07 -11.50
CA LEU A 78 -9.45 -11.89 -12.12
C LEU A 78 -8.99 -12.61 -13.40
N GLN A 79 -7.89 -12.15 -14.00
CA GLN A 79 -7.38 -12.63 -15.28
C GLN A 79 -5.99 -13.23 -15.11
N MET A 80 -5.70 -14.30 -15.85
CA MET A 80 -4.39 -14.93 -15.87
C MET A 80 -3.38 -14.09 -16.66
N GLY A 81 -2.27 -13.75 -16.03
CA GLY A 81 -1.15 -13.06 -16.65
C GLY A 81 -0.12 -14.00 -17.26
N MET A 82 1.04 -13.45 -17.59
CA MET A 82 2.21 -14.19 -18.09
C MET A 82 2.94 -14.94 -16.98
N GLY A 83 3.81 -15.87 -17.36
CA GLY A 83 4.72 -16.53 -16.44
C GLY A 83 5.31 -17.82 -17.03
N ASN A 84 6.54 -18.14 -16.63
CA ASN A 84 7.35 -19.23 -17.20
C ASN A 84 7.04 -20.58 -16.54
N TYR A 85 6.86 -20.61 -15.22
CA TYR A 85 6.52 -21.82 -14.45
C TYR A 85 5.04 -21.88 -14.09
N PHE A 86 4.51 -20.76 -13.57
CA PHE A 86 3.10 -20.59 -13.24
C PHE A 86 2.59 -19.28 -13.85
N ARG A 87 1.30 -19.23 -14.20
CA ARG A 87 0.68 -18.04 -14.78
C ARG A 87 0.38 -17.04 -13.67
N GLY A 88 0.96 -15.84 -13.76
CA GLY A 88 0.81 -14.81 -12.73
C GLY A 88 -0.61 -14.27 -12.66
N SER A 89 -1.34 -14.61 -11.61
CA SER A 89 -2.67 -14.05 -11.30
C SER A 89 -2.69 -13.25 -10.00
N THR A 90 -1.52 -13.09 -9.35
CA THR A 90 -1.41 -12.40 -8.07
C THR A 90 -0.28 -11.37 -8.06
N GLU A 91 -0.40 -10.37 -7.20
CA GLU A 91 0.69 -9.50 -6.74
C GLU A 91 0.73 -9.51 -5.21
N LEU A 92 1.93 -9.42 -4.64
CA LEU A 92 2.13 -9.46 -3.19
C LEU A 92 2.36 -8.04 -2.65
N VAL A 93 1.81 -7.81 -1.47
CA VAL A 93 2.12 -6.65 -0.63
C VAL A 93 2.65 -7.16 0.69
N LEU A 94 3.92 -6.90 0.98
CA LEU A 94 4.49 -7.21 2.29
C LEU A 94 3.99 -6.17 3.29
N PHE A 95 3.53 -6.63 4.45
CA PHE A 95 3.11 -5.77 5.55
C PHE A 95 4.13 -5.85 6.68
N GLY A 96 4.76 -4.71 6.95
CA GLY A 96 5.75 -4.53 8.01
C GLY A 96 5.30 -3.50 9.04
N VAL A 97 5.79 -3.67 10.26
CA VAL A 97 5.53 -2.75 11.39
C VAL A 97 6.86 -2.24 11.92
N ARG A 98 6.96 -0.93 12.09
CA ARG A 98 8.02 -0.29 12.88
C ARG A 98 7.41 0.06 14.24
N GLY A 99 8.14 -0.26 15.32
CA GLY A 99 7.63 -0.10 16.68
C GLY A 99 6.54 -1.12 17.01
N GLY A 100 5.47 -0.68 17.67
CA GLY A 100 4.43 -1.56 18.22
C GLY A 100 3.01 -1.25 17.74
N LEU A 101 2.85 -0.59 16.59
CA LEU A 101 1.55 -0.12 16.13
C LEU A 101 0.62 -1.28 15.73
N PRO A 102 -0.56 -1.46 16.39
CA PRO A 102 -1.54 -2.44 15.94
C PRO A 102 -2.40 -1.87 14.80
N THR A 103 -2.87 -2.76 13.92
CA THR A 103 -3.89 -2.42 12.93
C THR A 103 -5.17 -1.93 13.59
N LEU A 104 -5.87 -1.02 12.90
CA LEU A 104 -7.17 -0.51 13.33
C LEU A 104 -8.27 -1.58 13.21
N ARG A 105 -8.08 -2.55 12.31
CA ARG A 105 -9.00 -3.65 12.02
C ARG A 105 -8.33 -5.01 12.24
N ARG A 106 -9.15 -5.99 12.65
CA ARG A 106 -8.75 -7.39 12.89
C ARG A 106 -9.56 -8.39 12.07
N ASP A 107 -10.44 -7.90 11.20
CA ASP A 107 -11.41 -8.67 10.42
C ASP A 107 -11.16 -8.58 8.91
N VAL A 108 -9.94 -8.16 8.52
CA VAL A 108 -9.54 -8.03 7.13
C VAL A 108 -8.81 -9.31 6.73
N ARG A 109 -9.26 -9.95 5.64
CA ARG A 109 -8.58 -11.11 5.06
C ARG A 109 -7.25 -10.67 4.45
N ASN A 110 -6.28 -11.58 4.41
CA ASN A 110 -4.96 -11.32 3.82
C ASN A 110 -4.95 -11.35 2.28
N HIS A 111 -6.10 -11.20 1.63
CA HIS A 111 -6.19 -11.05 0.18
C HIS A 111 -7.36 -10.14 -0.20
N PHE A 112 -7.29 -9.57 -1.39
CA PHE A 112 -8.37 -8.80 -1.99
C PHE A 112 -8.38 -9.01 -3.51
N THR A 113 -9.56 -8.87 -4.11
CA THR A 113 -9.76 -8.97 -5.55
C THR A 113 -10.05 -7.59 -6.11
N ALA A 114 -9.34 -7.21 -7.17
CA ALA A 114 -9.59 -5.96 -7.88
C ALA A 114 -9.21 -6.13 -9.37
N PRO A 115 -9.91 -5.44 -10.29
CA PRO A 115 -9.60 -5.52 -11.72
C PRO A 115 -8.24 -4.89 -12.02
N ARG A 116 -7.54 -5.42 -13.02
CA ARG A 116 -6.32 -4.78 -13.55
C ARG A 116 -6.72 -3.53 -14.32
N ARG A 117 -6.10 -2.39 -14.01
CA ARG A 117 -6.30 -1.12 -14.70
C ARG A 117 -5.12 -0.81 -15.65
N ALA A 118 -4.88 0.46 -15.95
CA ALA A 118 -3.73 0.91 -16.73
C ALA A 118 -2.40 0.36 -16.17
N HIS A 119 -1.36 0.31 -16.99
CA HIS A 119 -0.14 -0.43 -16.65
C HIS A 119 0.50 0.05 -15.33
N SER A 120 0.64 -0.89 -14.38
CA SER A 120 1.19 -0.67 -13.03
C SER A 120 0.35 0.28 -12.14
N GLN A 121 -0.87 0.66 -12.55
CA GLN A 121 -1.78 1.42 -11.70
C GLN A 121 -2.31 0.53 -10.58
N LYS A 122 -2.00 0.90 -9.33
CA LYS A 122 -2.46 0.16 -8.16
C LYS A 122 -3.96 0.38 -7.92
N PRO A 123 -4.70 -0.65 -7.46
CA PRO A 123 -6.14 -0.58 -7.31
C PRO A 123 -6.54 0.36 -6.17
N ARG A 124 -7.62 1.11 -6.38
CA ARG A 124 -8.21 2.00 -5.35
C ARG A 124 -8.62 1.23 -4.10
N GLU A 125 -9.08 0.00 -4.29
CA GLU A 125 -9.52 -0.96 -3.29
C GLU A 125 -8.40 -1.26 -2.28
N PHE A 126 -7.14 -1.28 -2.74
CA PHE A 126 -5.99 -1.42 -1.87
C PHE A 126 -5.77 -0.17 -1.00
N LEU A 127 -5.85 1.02 -1.59
CA LEU A 127 -5.70 2.28 -0.84
C LEU A 127 -6.79 2.42 0.24
N GLU A 128 -8.04 2.10 -0.09
CA GLU A 128 -9.15 2.09 0.87
C GLU A 128 -8.93 1.08 2.00
N LEU A 129 -8.39 -0.11 1.69
CA LEU A 129 -7.98 -1.10 2.69
C LEU A 129 -6.91 -0.54 3.62
N VAL A 130 -5.91 0.18 3.10
CA VAL A 130 -4.86 0.83 3.91
C VAL A 130 -5.47 1.87 4.85
N ILE A 131 -6.33 2.77 4.36
CA ILE A 131 -6.95 3.83 5.20
C ILE A 131 -7.86 3.22 6.29
N ALA A 132 -8.56 2.13 5.97
CA ALA A 132 -9.40 1.42 6.95
C ALA A 132 -8.58 0.67 8.02
N SER A 133 -7.36 0.24 7.68
CA SER A 133 -6.54 -0.63 8.53
C SER A 133 -5.43 0.09 9.29
N SER A 134 -5.02 1.28 8.83
CA SER A 134 -3.88 2.03 9.38
C SER A 134 -4.26 3.47 9.70
N PRO A 135 -3.77 4.04 10.82
CA PRO A 135 -3.92 5.46 11.07
C PRO A 135 -3.08 6.27 10.08
N GLY A 136 -3.53 7.49 9.77
CA GLY A 136 -2.71 8.47 9.05
C GLY A 136 -1.68 9.14 9.97
N PRO A 137 -0.82 10.03 9.43
CA PRO A 137 -0.78 10.46 8.02
C PRO A 137 -0.29 9.36 7.06
N TYR A 138 -0.53 9.56 5.77
CA TYR A 138 -0.22 8.60 4.71
C TYR A 138 0.82 9.16 3.72
N LEU A 139 1.77 8.31 3.33
CA LEU A 139 2.78 8.59 2.32
C LEU A 139 2.85 7.41 1.34
N GLU A 140 2.75 7.70 0.05
CA GLU A 140 3.02 6.75 -1.04
C GLU A 140 4.39 7.06 -1.68
N LEU A 141 5.31 6.10 -1.62
CA LEU A 141 6.60 6.15 -2.30
C LEU A 141 6.48 5.57 -3.71
N PHE A 142 7.21 6.17 -4.64
CA PHE A 142 7.19 5.86 -6.07
C PHE A 142 5.81 6.07 -6.71
N ALA A 143 5.05 7.02 -6.18
CA ALA A 143 3.75 7.36 -6.73
C ALA A 143 3.89 7.93 -8.14
N ARG A 144 2.91 7.64 -8.99
CA ARG A 144 2.80 8.21 -10.34
C ARG A 144 1.52 9.03 -10.41
N CYS A 145 1.68 10.34 -10.52
CA CYS A 145 0.59 11.31 -10.55
C CYS A 145 0.70 12.12 -11.85
N SER A 146 -0.27 11.95 -12.76
CA SER A 146 -0.30 12.74 -14.00
C SER A 146 -0.84 14.16 -13.79
N GLY A 147 -1.51 14.42 -12.66
CA GLY A 147 -2.16 15.71 -12.40
C GLY A 147 -3.50 15.91 -13.10
N ASP A 148 -3.90 14.98 -13.98
CA ASP A 148 -5.16 15.05 -14.72
C ASP A 148 -6.38 14.70 -13.84
N THR A 149 -7.57 15.13 -14.28
CA THR A 149 -8.84 14.88 -13.59
C THR A 149 -9.16 13.40 -13.41
N ASP A 150 -8.64 12.54 -14.30
CA ASP A 150 -8.87 11.09 -14.27
C ASP A 150 -7.74 10.32 -13.54
N CYS A 151 -6.80 11.03 -12.91
CA CYS A 151 -5.70 10.41 -12.19
C CYS A 151 -6.22 9.68 -10.93
N ALA A 152 -6.05 8.37 -10.88
CA ALA A 152 -6.46 7.54 -9.74
C ALA A 152 -5.31 7.20 -8.77
N CYS A 153 -4.28 8.07 -8.67
CA CYS A 153 -3.21 7.90 -7.69
C CYS A 153 -3.68 8.27 -6.26
N SER A 154 -2.91 7.91 -5.23
CA SER A 154 -3.31 8.19 -3.84
C SER A 154 -3.41 9.69 -3.53
N LYS A 155 -2.60 10.54 -4.17
CA LYS A 155 -2.68 12.01 -4.07
C LYS A 155 -4.02 12.52 -4.59
N CYS A 156 -4.40 12.17 -5.82
CA CYS A 156 -5.62 12.67 -6.44
C CYS A 156 -6.89 12.10 -5.77
N LEU A 157 -6.87 10.83 -5.39
CA LEU A 157 -8.04 10.19 -4.77
C LEU A 157 -8.24 10.59 -3.31
N PHE A 158 -7.15 10.70 -2.54
CA PHE A 158 -7.22 10.77 -1.08
C PHE A 158 -6.36 11.88 -0.46
N GLY A 159 -5.68 12.68 -1.29
CA GLY A 159 -4.78 13.73 -0.83
C GLY A 159 -3.66 13.19 0.03
N TRP A 160 -3.09 12.04 -0.30
CA TRP A 160 -1.89 11.52 0.37
C TRP A 160 -0.66 12.35 0.00
N ALA A 161 0.30 12.39 0.91
CA ALA A 161 1.65 12.81 0.57
C ALA A 161 2.24 11.76 -0.38
N VAL A 162 3.02 12.21 -1.36
CA VAL A 162 3.59 11.34 -2.38
C VAL A 162 5.04 11.68 -2.61
N TRP A 163 5.87 10.67 -2.83
CA TRP A 163 7.27 10.85 -3.16
C TRP A 163 7.61 10.05 -4.41
N GLY A 164 8.41 10.63 -5.31
CA GLY A 164 8.94 9.95 -6.48
C GLY A 164 9.08 10.87 -7.69
N HIS A 165 9.88 10.45 -8.67
CA HIS A 165 10.19 11.27 -9.85
C HIS A 165 8.97 11.69 -10.68
N GLN A 166 7.86 10.96 -10.56
CA GLN A 166 6.61 11.21 -11.29
C GLN A 166 5.44 11.58 -10.34
N ALA A 167 5.74 11.95 -9.10
CA ALA A 167 4.73 12.21 -8.07
C ALA A 167 4.30 13.70 -7.98
N GLY A 168 4.99 14.57 -8.72
CA GLY A 168 4.93 16.03 -8.54
C GLY A 168 5.91 16.48 -7.45
N GLU A 169 5.54 17.47 -6.64
CA GLU A 169 6.36 17.92 -5.50
C GLU A 169 6.45 16.87 -4.40
N ASN A 170 7.68 16.53 -4.01
CA ASN A 170 7.99 15.67 -2.87
C ASN A 170 7.71 16.40 -1.55
N PRO A 171 7.33 15.69 -0.47
CA PRO A 171 7.08 16.29 0.84
C PRO A 171 8.34 16.95 1.41
N SER A 172 8.16 18.06 2.14
CA SER A 172 9.22 18.68 2.95
C SER A 172 9.43 17.90 4.25
N HIS A 173 10.56 18.13 4.92
CA HIS A 173 10.87 17.50 6.21
C HIS A 173 9.93 17.92 7.36
N ASP A 174 9.18 19.02 7.20
CA ASP A 174 8.35 19.63 8.26
C ASP A 174 7.01 18.90 8.51
N GLY A 175 6.78 17.76 7.86
CA GLY A 175 5.65 16.87 8.11
C GLY A 175 4.87 16.49 6.85
N LEU A 176 4.07 15.43 6.97
CA LEU A 176 3.23 14.94 5.87
C LEU A 176 1.87 15.62 5.89
N GLU A 177 1.60 16.48 4.91
CA GLU A 177 0.26 17.03 4.69
C GLU A 177 -0.62 16.00 3.98
N THR A 178 -1.67 15.49 4.65
CA THR A 178 -2.68 14.65 4.01
C THR A 178 -4.11 15.12 4.25
N ARG A 179 -4.94 15.13 3.19
CA ARG A 179 -6.36 15.54 3.30
C ARG A 179 -7.19 14.58 4.13
N HIS A 180 -6.84 13.30 4.11
CA HIS A 180 -7.43 12.28 4.97
C HIS A 180 -6.38 11.77 5.94
N THR A 181 -6.32 12.35 7.15
CA THR A 181 -5.58 11.78 8.29
C THR A 181 -6.44 10.85 9.14
N ARG A 182 -7.76 10.86 8.90
CA ARG A 182 -8.76 10.17 9.70
C ARG A 182 -9.09 8.81 9.08
N PRO A 183 -9.18 7.74 9.91
CA PRO A 183 -9.49 6.41 9.42
C PRO A 183 -10.91 6.29 8.86
N LEU A 184 -11.11 5.35 7.93
CA LEU A 184 -12.45 5.03 7.41
C LEU A 184 -13.15 3.99 8.28
N CYS A 185 -14.49 4.04 8.29
CA CYS A 185 -15.34 3.07 8.94
C CYS A 185 -15.19 1.70 8.26
N GLY A 186 -14.92 0.65 9.04
CA GLY A 186 -14.70 -0.70 8.53
C GLY A 186 -15.90 -1.35 7.83
N ARG A 187 -17.10 -0.74 7.89
CA ARG A 187 -18.31 -1.20 7.18
C ARG A 187 -18.68 -0.32 6.00
N CYS A 188 -18.91 0.98 6.22
CA CYS A 188 -19.48 1.86 5.20
C CYS A 188 -18.45 2.77 4.50
N GLY A 189 -17.17 2.68 4.85
CA GLY A 189 -16.11 3.48 4.22
C GLY A 189 -16.14 4.98 4.55
N GLN A 190 -17.05 5.44 5.41
CA GLN A 190 -17.13 6.86 5.81
C GLN A 190 -15.98 7.27 6.74
N VAL A 191 -15.50 8.51 6.63
CA VAL A 191 -14.47 9.07 7.52
C VAL A 191 -14.95 9.08 8.97
N VAL A 192 -14.08 8.65 9.91
CA VAL A 192 -14.41 8.60 11.34
C VAL A 192 -13.68 9.72 12.10
N PRO A 193 -14.39 10.78 12.57
CA PRO A 193 -13.78 11.92 13.24
C PRO A 193 -13.11 11.59 14.58
N ARG A 194 -13.70 10.64 15.33
CA ARG A 194 -13.20 10.16 16.62
C ARG A 194 -13.24 8.63 16.62
N PRO A 195 -12.16 7.95 16.25
CA PRO A 195 -12.15 6.51 16.10
C PRO A 195 -12.44 5.83 17.44
N ARG A 196 -13.60 5.16 17.56
CA ARG A 196 -13.87 4.24 18.67
C ARG A 196 -13.50 2.82 18.23
N ARG A 197 -12.46 2.26 18.84
CA ARG A 197 -12.06 0.87 18.61
C ARG A 197 -13.13 -0.06 19.19
N GLY A 198 -13.53 -1.05 18.40
CA GLY A 198 -14.34 -2.18 18.86
C GLY A 198 -13.61 -3.50 18.64
N PRO A 199 -14.28 -4.65 18.82
CA PRO A 199 -13.68 -5.98 18.66
C PRO A 199 -13.00 -6.25 17.29
N SER A 200 -13.21 -5.37 16.30
CA SER A 200 -12.83 -5.62 14.90
C SER A 200 -12.86 -4.37 14.01
N GLY A 201 -12.36 -3.22 14.47
CA GLY A 201 -12.28 -2.06 13.57
C GLY A 201 -12.51 -0.70 14.19
N THR A 202 -12.37 0.30 13.32
CA THR A 202 -12.84 1.68 13.53
C THR A 202 -14.25 1.84 12.97
N TRP A 203 -15.15 2.47 13.74
CA TRP A 203 -16.58 2.58 13.37
C TRP A 203 -17.07 4.02 13.42
N CYS A 204 -17.84 4.45 12.42
CA CYS A 204 -18.49 5.77 12.41
C CYS A 204 -19.71 5.86 13.35
N SER A 205 -20.36 4.72 13.64
CA SER A 205 -21.55 4.67 14.51
C SER A 205 -21.71 3.30 15.18
N ALA A 206 -22.52 3.24 16.24
CA ALA A 206 -22.90 1.98 16.88
C ALA A 206 -23.63 1.04 15.90
N ALA A 207 -24.48 1.58 15.02
CA ALA A 207 -25.18 0.81 14.00
C ALA A 207 -24.22 0.13 13.02
N CYS A 208 -23.18 0.83 12.53
CA CYS A 208 -22.17 0.22 11.67
C CYS A 208 -21.40 -0.91 12.36
N ARG A 209 -21.07 -0.74 13.64
CA ARG A 209 -20.41 -1.77 14.45
C ARG A 209 -21.29 -3.01 14.61
N THR A 210 -22.55 -2.85 14.98
CA THR A 210 -23.50 -3.96 15.18
C THR A 210 -23.76 -4.71 13.88
N ALA A 211 -23.94 -3.99 12.77
CA ALA A 211 -24.19 -4.62 11.48
C ALA A 211 -22.97 -5.39 10.97
N ALA A 212 -21.75 -4.84 11.08
CA ALA A 212 -20.53 -5.57 10.72
C ALA A 212 -20.30 -6.83 11.58
N TRP A 213 -20.77 -6.81 12.83
CA TRP A 213 -20.76 -8.02 13.66
C TRP A 213 -21.73 -9.09 13.15
N ARG A 214 -22.93 -8.71 12.70
CA ARG A 214 -23.91 -9.63 12.10
C ARG A 214 -23.40 -10.23 10.80
N ASP A 215 -22.84 -9.41 9.91
CA ASP A 215 -22.34 -9.86 8.59
C ASP A 215 -21.29 -10.98 8.72
N ARG A 216 -20.50 -10.97 9.81
CA ARG A 216 -19.50 -12.02 10.13
C ARG A 216 -20.07 -13.32 10.71
N GLN A 217 -21.29 -13.30 11.23
CA GLN A 217 -21.93 -14.52 11.74
C GLN A 217 -22.62 -15.29 10.61
N THR A 218 -22.87 -14.64 9.48
CA THR A 218 -23.66 -15.17 8.36
C THR A 218 -22.83 -15.61 7.15
N GLY A 219 -21.51 -15.44 7.17
CA GLY A 219 -20.62 -15.77 6.05
C GLY A 219 -19.30 -16.36 6.52
#